data_AF-A0AAU5BTN5-F1
#
_entry.id   AF-A0AAU5BTN5-F1
#
_cell.length_a   1.000
_cell.length_b   1.000
_cell.length_c   1.000
_cell.angle_alpha   90.00
_cell.angle_beta   90.00
_cell.angle_gamma   90.00
#
_symmetry.space_group_name_H-M   'P 1'
#
loop_
_entity.id
_entity.type
_entity.pdbx_description
1 polymer ?
#
loop_
_entity_poly.entity_id
_entity_poly.type
_entity_poly.pdbx_seq_one_letter_code
_entity_poly.pdbx_strand_id
1 'polypeptide(L)'
;MKKARICLVVACTLMVAACGGSSGSVDTSSLNDQEKEWVEFSYAHEKNQDMKETWEELSAEGVKSYLDKQRPRLCGDTAALMEGLKEAGWEAGEMQDYKAKTALIC
;
A
#
# COMPACT_ATOMS: atom_id res chain seq x y z
N MET A 1 47.24 24.72 -18.12
CA MET A 1 46.48 24.06 -17.03
C MET A 1 45.60 23.00 -17.68
N LYS A 2 46.06 21.75 -17.88
CA LYS A 2 45.87 20.52 -17.07
C LYS A 2 44.43 20.26 -16.55
N LYS A 3 43.81 19.17 -17.09
CA LYS A 3 42.77 18.25 -16.54
C LYS A 3 41.31 18.77 -16.52
N ALA A 4 40.23 18.01 -16.78
CA ALA A 4 39.93 16.61 -17.16
C ALA A 4 38.50 16.60 -17.76
N ARG A 5 38.19 15.95 -18.89
CA ARG A 5 37.71 14.56 -19.07
C ARG A 5 36.63 14.05 -18.07
N ILE A 6 35.46 13.74 -18.65
CA ILE A 6 34.58 12.56 -18.45
C ILE A 6 33.29 12.74 -17.63
N CYS A 7 32.19 12.59 -18.39
CA CYS A 7 30.88 11.95 -18.15
C CYS A 7 30.32 11.80 -16.73
N LEU A 8 29.05 12.20 -16.56
CA LEU A 8 28.02 11.28 -16.05
C LEU A 8 26.62 11.76 -16.45
N VAL A 9 26.01 10.98 -17.35
CA VAL A 9 24.58 10.90 -17.57
C VAL A 9 23.96 10.38 -16.28
N VAL A 10 23.10 11.17 -15.64
CA VAL A 10 22.09 10.64 -14.71
C VAL A 10 20.78 11.31 -15.05
N ALA A 11 20.11 10.73 -16.05
CA ALA A 11 18.68 10.84 -16.18
C ALA A 11 18.07 10.10 -14.97
N CYS A 12 17.76 10.82 -13.89
CA CYS A 12 16.84 10.31 -12.88
C CYS A 12 15.42 10.68 -13.33
N THR A 13 14.93 9.92 -14.31
CA THR A 13 13.51 9.64 -14.49
C THR A 13 12.97 9.04 -13.19
N LEU A 14 12.54 9.88 -12.26
CA LEU A 14 11.61 9.47 -11.21
C LEU A 14 10.20 9.43 -11.80
N MET A 15 10.02 8.52 -12.76
CA MET A 15 8.74 7.87 -13.01
C MET A 15 8.87 6.47 -12.42
N VAL A 16 8.75 6.36 -11.11
CA VAL A 16 8.22 5.13 -10.51
C VAL A 16 6.73 5.40 -10.29
N ALA A 17 6.02 5.64 -11.39
CA ALA A 17 4.63 5.27 -11.45
C ALA A 17 4.66 3.74 -11.55
N ALA A 18 4.51 3.06 -10.41
CA ALA A 18 4.15 1.66 -10.40
C ALA A 18 2.71 1.52 -10.95
N CYS A 19 2.54 1.79 -12.24
CA CYS A 19 1.37 1.37 -13.02
C CYS A 19 1.60 -0.08 -13.46
N GLY A 20 1.66 -0.99 -12.48
CA GLY A 20 1.59 -2.43 -12.71
C GLY A 20 0.15 -2.87 -12.47
N GLY A 21 -0.68 -2.80 -13.52
CA GLY A 21 -2.13 -2.97 -13.44
C GLY A 21 -2.61 -4.35 -12.98
N SER A 22 -3.52 -4.33 -12.00
CA SER A 22 -4.76 -5.11 -12.09
C SER A 22 -5.80 -4.17 -12.71
N SER A 23 -6.60 -4.67 -13.64
CA SER A 23 -7.72 -3.92 -14.26
C SER A 23 -8.93 -3.80 -13.33
N GLY A 24 -8.88 -4.40 -12.14
CA GLY A 24 -9.86 -4.19 -11.09
C GLY A 24 -9.58 -2.93 -10.27
N SER A 25 -10.65 -2.25 -9.86
CA SER A 25 -10.59 -1.14 -8.92
C SER A 25 -11.46 -1.48 -7.73
N VAL A 26 -10.95 -1.27 -6.53
CA VAL A 26 -11.72 -1.40 -5.29
C VAL A 26 -12.71 -0.24 -5.19
N ASP A 27 -13.98 -0.52 -4.90
CA ASP A 27 -15.00 0.51 -4.72
C ASP A 27 -14.80 1.23 -3.37
N THR A 28 -14.16 2.40 -3.43
CA THR A 28 -13.85 3.23 -2.26
C THR A 28 -14.83 4.39 -2.05
N SER A 29 -15.96 4.41 -2.77
CA SER A 29 -16.87 5.56 -2.80
C SER A 29 -17.57 5.88 -1.47
N SER A 30 -17.58 4.94 -0.52
CA SER A 30 -18.13 5.10 0.84
C SER A 30 -17.08 5.55 1.88
N LEU A 31 -15.81 5.62 1.50
CA LEU A 31 -14.69 5.90 2.40
C LEU A 31 -14.39 7.40 2.45
N ASN A 32 -13.87 7.86 3.59
CA ASN A 32 -13.26 9.19 3.64
C ASN A 32 -11.86 9.18 2.97
N ASP A 33 -11.26 10.35 2.79
CA ASP A 33 -9.99 10.49 2.06
C ASP A 33 -8.85 9.65 2.68
N GLN A 34 -8.76 9.59 4.01
CA GLN A 34 -7.72 8.83 4.72
C GLN A 34 -7.91 7.32 4.58
N GLU A 35 -9.16 6.87 4.69
CA GLU A 35 -9.54 5.46 4.51
C GLU A 35 -9.32 4.99 3.08
N LYS A 36 -9.70 5.84 2.12
CA LYS A 36 -9.46 5.61 0.71
C LYS A 36 -7.97 5.48 0.40
N GLU A 37 -7.15 6.41 0.90
CA GLU A 37 -5.71 6.37 0.72
C GLU A 37 -5.09 5.07 1.27
N TRP A 38 -5.54 4.63 2.43
CA TRP A 38 -5.07 3.38 3.03
C TRP A 38 -5.51 2.15 2.22
N VAL A 39 -6.77 2.09 1.78
CA VAL A 39 -7.33 0.99 0.99
C VAL A 39 -6.63 0.88 -0.35
N GLU A 40 -6.44 1.99 -1.07
CA GLU A 40 -5.73 2.02 -2.35
C GLU A 40 -4.26 1.60 -2.20
N PHE A 41 -3.58 2.08 -1.15
CA PHE A 41 -2.21 1.66 -0.86
C PHE A 41 -2.13 0.16 -0.56
N SER A 42 -3.00 -0.35 0.31
CA SER A 42 -3.01 -1.75 0.73
C SER A 42 -3.32 -2.67 -0.44
N TYR A 43 -4.31 -2.32 -1.27
CA TYR A 43 -4.66 -3.06 -2.47
C TYR A 43 -3.51 -3.07 -3.49
N ALA A 44 -2.84 -1.94 -3.72
CA ALA A 44 -1.70 -1.88 -4.65
C ALA A 44 -0.55 -2.83 -4.24
N HIS A 45 -0.34 -3.01 -2.94
CA HIS A 45 0.73 -3.84 -2.38
C HIS A 45 0.27 -5.24 -1.94
N GLU A 46 -1.01 -5.59 -2.12
CA GLU A 46 -1.50 -6.93 -1.82
C GLU A 46 -0.84 -7.95 -2.77
N LYS A 47 -0.20 -8.94 -2.16
CA LYS A 47 0.57 -10.01 -2.82
C LYS A 47 -0.29 -11.27 -3.02
N ASN A 48 -1.40 -11.38 -2.29
CA ASN A 48 -2.37 -12.47 -2.42
C ASN A 48 -3.45 -12.13 -3.47
N GLN A 49 -3.40 -12.83 -4.60
CA GLN A 49 -4.32 -12.62 -5.72
C GLN A 49 -5.79 -12.89 -5.35
N ASP A 50 -6.06 -13.94 -4.58
CA ASP A 50 -7.43 -14.28 -4.14
C ASP A 50 -8.00 -13.15 -3.25
N MET A 51 -7.17 -12.51 -2.44
CA MET A 51 -7.58 -11.35 -1.64
C MET A 51 -7.83 -10.11 -2.50
N LYS A 52 -7.02 -9.88 -3.55
CA LYS A 52 -7.29 -8.81 -4.51
C LYS A 52 -8.64 -8.98 -5.18
N GLU A 53 -8.92 -10.16 -5.72
CA GLU A 53 -10.19 -10.48 -6.38
C GLU A 53 -11.36 -10.33 -5.41
N THR A 54 -11.20 -10.80 -4.16
CA THR A 54 -12.21 -10.59 -3.10
C THR A 54 -12.51 -9.11 -2.88
N TRP A 55 -11.50 -8.23 -2.85
CA TRP A 55 -11.71 -6.79 -2.66
C TRP A 55 -12.37 -6.14 -3.86
N GLU A 56 -12.06 -6.58 -5.08
CA GLU A 56 -12.69 -6.10 -6.32
C GLU A 56 -14.18 -6.46 -6.41
N GLU A 57 -14.61 -7.54 -5.75
CA GLU A 57 -16.00 -7.97 -5.68
C GLU A 57 -16.83 -7.27 -4.59
N LEU A 58 -16.19 -6.59 -3.63
CA LEU A 58 -16.90 -5.88 -2.56
C LEU A 58 -17.57 -4.61 -3.09
N SER A 59 -18.81 -4.37 -2.63
CA SER A 59 -19.44 -3.05 -2.75
C SER A 59 -18.71 -2.02 -1.88
N ALA A 60 -18.95 -0.73 -2.13
CA ALA A 60 -18.46 0.34 -1.26
C ALA A 60 -18.72 0.09 0.23
N GLU A 61 -19.93 -0.33 0.61
CA GLU A 61 -20.26 -0.66 1.99
C GLU A 61 -19.51 -1.91 2.50
N GLY A 62 -19.27 -2.88 1.61
CA GLY A 62 -18.46 -4.06 1.90
C GLY A 62 -17.00 -3.71 2.23
N VAL A 63 -16.38 -2.84 1.43
CA VAL A 63 -15.02 -2.34 1.65
C VAL A 63 -14.94 -1.59 2.98
N LYS A 64 -15.91 -0.71 3.27
CA LYS A 64 -16.01 0.01 4.54
C LYS A 64 -16.14 -0.95 5.73
N SER A 65 -17.05 -1.92 5.64
CA SER A 65 -17.27 -2.94 6.68
C SER A 65 -16.02 -3.80 6.91
N TYR A 66 -15.31 -4.16 5.85
CA TYR A 66 -14.05 -4.88 5.95
C TYR A 66 -13.00 -4.06 6.70
N LEU A 67 -12.80 -2.80 6.32
CA LEU A 67 -11.86 -1.90 6.98
C LEU A 67 -12.18 -1.75 8.47
N ASP A 68 -13.44 -1.49 8.82
CA ASP A 68 -13.87 -1.33 10.21
C ASP A 68 -13.63 -2.60 11.05
N LYS A 69 -13.75 -3.79 10.45
CA LYS A 69 -13.41 -5.07 11.11
C LYS A 69 -11.92 -5.28 11.30
N GLN A 70 -11.08 -4.80 10.38
CA GLN A 70 -9.63 -4.92 10.49
C GLN A 70 -9.02 -3.87 11.42
N ARG A 71 -9.64 -2.70 11.54
CA ARG A 71 -9.12 -1.55 12.30
C ARG A 71 -8.61 -1.92 13.70
N PRO A 72 -9.29 -2.73 14.54
CA PRO A 72 -8.76 -3.10 15.85
C PRO A 72 -7.42 -3.85 15.81
N ARG A 73 -7.18 -4.65 14.77
CA ARG A 73 -5.89 -5.36 14.58
C ARG A 73 -4.83 -4.41 14.04
N LEU A 74 -5.20 -3.58 13.07
CA LEU A 74 -4.31 -2.61 12.43
C LEU A 74 -3.83 -1.53 13.40
N CYS A 75 -4.71 -1.10 14.30
CA CYS A 75 -4.49 0.01 15.25
C CYS A 75 -4.14 -0.45 16.66
N GLY A 76 -4.05 -1.76 16.87
CA GLY A 76 -3.70 -2.36 18.14
C GLY A 76 -2.19 -2.39 18.34
N ASP A 77 -1.65 -3.60 18.48
CA ASP A 77 -0.23 -3.79 18.72
C ASP A 77 0.58 -3.62 17.44
N THR A 78 1.39 -2.56 17.41
CA THR A 78 2.31 -2.29 16.30
C THR A 78 3.31 -3.43 16.10
N ALA A 79 3.79 -4.09 17.16
CA ALA A 79 4.73 -5.20 17.01
C ALA A 79 4.07 -6.37 16.27
N ALA A 80 2.84 -6.73 16.66
CA ALA A 80 2.06 -7.76 16.00
C ALA A 80 1.75 -7.43 14.53
N LEU A 81 1.44 -6.16 14.23
CA LEU A 81 1.27 -5.69 12.85
C LEU A 81 2.55 -5.93 12.03
N MET A 82 3.70 -5.49 12.54
CA MET A 82 4.99 -5.61 11.83
C MET A 82 5.40 -7.07 11.65
N GLU A 83 5.12 -7.94 12.63
CA GLU A 83 5.35 -9.38 12.53
C GLU A 83 4.47 -10.02 11.45
N GLY A 84 3.17 -9.71 11.42
CA GLY A 84 2.25 -10.22 10.39
C GLY A 84 2.63 -9.77 8.97
N LEU A 85 3.07 -8.52 8.80
CA LEU A 85 3.56 -8.04 7.50
C LEU A 85 4.82 -8.79 7.05
N LYS A 86 5.76 -9.03 7.97
CA LYS A 86 6.96 -9.82 7.68
C LYS A 86 6.60 -11.25 7.26
N GLU A 87 5.66 -11.90 7.94
CA GLU A 87 5.17 -13.24 7.59
C GLU A 87 4.48 -13.26 6.22
N ALA A 88 3.78 -12.18 5.86
CA ALA A 88 3.21 -11.98 4.53
C ALA A 88 4.25 -11.61 3.45
N GLY A 89 5.54 -11.61 3.79
CA GLY A 89 6.64 -11.37 2.84
C GLY A 89 6.85 -9.90 2.49
N TRP A 90 6.47 -8.97 3.36
CA TRP A 90 6.76 -7.54 3.18
C TRP A 90 8.22 -7.22 3.51
N GLU A 91 8.84 -6.41 2.67
CA GLU A 91 10.20 -5.94 2.88
C GLU A 91 10.26 -4.86 3.98
N ALA A 92 11.41 -4.69 4.61
CA ALA A 92 11.57 -3.78 5.76
C ALA A 92 11.12 -2.33 5.47
N GLY A 93 11.38 -1.82 4.26
CA GLY A 93 10.91 -0.51 3.83
C GLY A 93 9.40 -0.47 3.63
N GLU A 94 8.84 -1.46 2.92
CA GLU A 94 7.40 -1.58 2.66
C GLU A 94 6.60 -1.65 3.97
N MET A 95 7.13 -2.33 5.00
CA MET A 95 6.48 -2.41 6.31
C MET A 95 6.44 -1.06 7.03
N GLN A 96 7.49 -0.22 6.91
CA GLN A 96 7.46 1.13 7.49
C GLN A 96 6.44 2.02 6.77
N ASP A 97 6.36 1.91 5.45
CA ASP A 97 5.36 2.64 4.65
C ASP A 97 3.94 2.18 5.03
N TYR A 98 3.71 0.87 5.16
CA TYR A 98 2.44 0.31 5.61
C TYR A 98 2.05 0.79 7.02
N LYS A 99 3.01 0.82 7.95
CA LYS A 99 2.80 1.37 9.29
C LYS A 99 2.41 2.86 9.23
N ALA A 100 3.13 3.66 8.43
CA ALA A 100 2.84 5.09 8.28
C ALA A 100 1.45 5.33 7.68
N LYS A 101 1.06 4.54 6.68
CA LYS A 101 -0.28 4.56 6.09
C LYS A 101 -1.34 4.13 7.10
N THR A 102 -1.08 3.09 7.89
CA THR A 102 -2.01 2.59 8.91
C THR A 102 -2.31 3.66 9.97
N ALA A 103 -1.34 4.53 10.30
CA ALA A 103 -1.59 5.65 11.22
C ALA A 103 -2.65 6.65 10.72
N LEU A 104 -3.00 6.67 9.43
CA LEU A 104 -4.06 7.52 8.89
C LEU A 104 -5.46 7.10 9.34
N ILE A 105 -5.64 5.85 9.78
CA ILE A 105 -6.96 5.23 10.02
C ILE A 105 -7.18 4.78 11.48
N CYS A 106 -6.33 5.17 12.44
CA CYS A 106 -6.26 4.60 13.80
C CYS A 106 -6.67 5.49 15.00
#